data_AF-A0A0A9YFS5-F1
#
_entry.id   AF-A0A0A9YFS5-F1
#
_cell.length_a   1.000
_cell.length_b   1.000
_cell.length_c   1.000
_cell.angle_alpha   90.00
_cell.angle_beta   90.00
_cell.angle_gamma   90.00
#
_symmetry.space_group_name_H-M   'P 1'
#
loop_
_entity.id
_entity.type
_entity.pdbx_description
1 polymer ?
#
loop_
_entity_poly.entity_id
_entity_poly.type
_entity_poly.pdbx_seq_one_letter_code
_entity_poly.pdbx_strand_id
1 'polypeptide(L)'
;EGHIIIDVCAYKDPKMIHCMLIESLKGAHENPKYANLFRSRPARFVLPLRSEKTTCDLVTLGGTEAKAFFTTRGLIRVLPEILCEMGCETPRINYPRFLGKKYRYFYSISADVDLENPGTLIKVDTYTKTYKTWSEPNTFPCEPIFVPSPGGKAEDDGVILTSVLWGSDERKVALVILDAKSFTEIARTEFRAPTPVPKCLHGCFISA
;
A
#
# COMPACT_ATOMS: atom_id res chain seq x y z
N GLU A 1 12.02 10.04 -19.49
CA GLU A 1 13.01 9.17 -20.17
C GLU A 1 14.31 9.14 -19.37
N GLY A 2 15.17 8.14 -19.56
CA GLY A 2 16.47 8.05 -18.88
C GLY A 2 16.44 7.71 -17.38
N HIS A 3 15.27 7.42 -16.81
CA HIS A 3 15.09 7.11 -15.38
C HIS A 3 14.20 5.90 -15.19
N ILE A 4 14.41 5.16 -14.11
CA ILE A 4 13.49 4.17 -13.54
C ILE A 4 12.87 4.76 -12.29
N ILE A 5 11.55 4.65 -12.17
CA ILE A 5 10.82 4.99 -10.94
C ILE A 5 10.53 3.69 -10.21
N ILE A 6 10.85 3.64 -8.92
CA ILE A 6 10.58 2.51 -8.02
C ILE A 6 9.75 3.02 -6.86
N ASP A 7 8.50 2.60 -6.80
CA ASP A 7 7.61 2.86 -5.67
C ASP A 7 7.54 1.60 -4.79
N VAL A 8 7.83 1.74 -3.50
CA VAL A 8 7.93 0.62 -2.56
C VAL A 8 7.41 1.00 -1.17
N CYS A 9 6.71 0.07 -0.52
CA CYS A 9 6.42 0.14 0.91
C CYS A 9 7.71 -0.08 1.71
N ALA A 10 8.33 1.01 2.16
CA ALA A 10 9.66 1.00 2.77
C ALA A 10 9.58 1.05 4.30
N TYR A 11 10.43 0.26 4.95
CA TYR A 11 10.65 0.29 6.39
C TYR A 11 12.01 0.91 6.69
N LYS A 12 12.08 1.69 7.77
CA LYS A 12 13.34 2.34 8.21
C LYS A 12 14.34 1.36 8.80
N ASP A 13 13.86 0.28 9.42
CA ASP A 13 14.68 -0.72 10.09
C ASP A 13 14.23 -2.14 9.68
N PRO A 14 15.13 -2.99 9.17
CA PRO A 14 14.80 -4.37 8.82
C PRO A 14 14.32 -5.21 10.02
N LYS A 15 14.61 -4.79 11.26
CA LYS A 15 14.10 -5.44 12.49
C LYS A 15 12.58 -5.47 12.58
N MET A 16 11.87 -4.70 11.75
CA MET A 16 10.42 -4.84 11.58
C MET A 16 10.00 -6.30 11.36
N ILE A 17 10.81 -7.11 10.67
CA ILE A 17 10.48 -8.52 10.43
C ILE A 17 10.26 -9.31 11.75
N HIS A 18 10.87 -8.90 12.85
CA HIS A 18 10.66 -9.53 14.15
C HIS A 18 9.25 -9.28 14.70
N CYS A 19 8.57 -8.21 14.29
CA CYS A 19 7.16 -7.98 14.61
C CYS A 19 6.25 -9.07 14.04
N MET A 20 6.67 -9.77 12.98
CA MET A 20 5.89 -10.85 12.35
C MET A 20 6.05 -12.21 13.05
N LEU A 21 6.86 -12.31 14.11
CA LEU A 21 6.94 -13.52 14.92
C LEU A 21 5.64 -13.71 15.71
N ILE A 22 5.16 -14.96 15.82
CA ILE A 22 3.91 -15.28 16.53
C ILE A 22 3.92 -14.75 17.96
N GLU A 23 5.06 -14.87 18.65
CA GLU A 23 5.23 -14.35 20.01
C GLU A 23 5.07 -12.82 20.07
N SER A 24 5.63 -12.12 19.08
CA SER A 24 5.51 -10.66 18.97
C SER A 24 4.08 -10.23 18.62
N LEU A 25 3.37 -10.99 17.77
CA LEU A 25 1.97 -10.73 17.45
C LEU A 25 1.06 -10.93 18.67
N LYS A 26 1.28 -12.00 19.44
CA LYS A 26 0.52 -12.27 20.68
C LYS A 26 0.71 -11.15 21.71
N GLY A 27 1.93 -10.66 21.87
CA GLY A 27 2.27 -9.57 22.80
C GLY A 27 2.18 -8.15 22.18
N ALA A 28 1.64 -7.99 20.98
CA ALA A 28 1.68 -6.71 20.26
C ALA A 28 1.01 -5.57 21.04
N HIS A 29 -0.09 -5.88 21.74
CA HIS A 29 -0.83 -4.95 22.60
C HIS A 29 -0.06 -4.52 23.86
N GLU A 30 0.92 -5.32 24.29
CA GLU A 30 1.74 -5.05 25.48
C GLU A 30 2.98 -4.20 25.15
N ASN A 31 3.38 -4.16 23.88
CA ASN A 31 4.58 -3.45 23.43
C ASN A 31 4.24 -2.10 22.76
N PRO A 32 4.40 -0.96 23.47
CA PRO A 32 4.08 0.36 22.91
C PRO A 32 5.01 0.76 21.75
N LYS A 33 6.12 0.04 21.54
CA LYS A 33 7.04 0.26 20.41
C LYS A 33 6.70 -0.58 19.19
N TYR A 34 5.77 -1.53 19.30
CA TYR A 34 5.38 -2.41 18.20
C TYR A 34 4.93 -1.61 16.97
N ALA A 35 4.07 -0.62 17.19
CA ALA A 35 3.61 0.27 16.14
C ALA A 35 4.77 0.99 15.44
N ASN A 36 5.70 1.56 16.19
CA ASN A 36 6.85 2.29 15.62
C ASN A 36 7.74 1.44 14.72
N LEU A 37 7.88 0.14 15.02
CA LEU A 37 8.65 -0.79 14.21
C LEU A 37 7.90 -1.21 12.94
N PHE A 38 6.57 -1.24 12.98
CA PHE A 38 5.72 -1.70 11.88
C PHE A 38 5.23 -0.57 10.95
N ARG A 39 5.80 0.64 11.03
CA ARG A 39 5.42 1.77 10.16
C ARG A 39 6.15 1.75 8.82
N SER A 40 5.57 1.03 7.87
CA SER A 40 5.91 1.18 6.44
C SER A 40 5.58 2.60 5.96
N ARG A 41 6.30 3.15 4.98
CA ARG A 41 5.89 4.33 4.22
C ARG A 41 6.07 4.08 2.72
N PRO A 42 5.07 4.40 1.87
CA PRO A 42 5.23 4.29 0.43
C PRO A 42 6.23 5.36 -0.05
N ALA A 43 7.39 4.90 -0.51
CA ALA A 43 8.50 5.73 -0.93
C ALA A 43 8.77 5.56 -2.41
N ARG A 44 8.95 6.69 -3.11
CA ARG A 44 9.33 6.78 -4.51
C ARG A 44 10.82 7.04 -4.63
N PHE A 45 11.53 6.14 -5.28
CA PHE A 45 12.92 6.32 -5.69
C PHE A 45 12.98 6.57 -7.19
N VAL A 46 13.81 7.52 -7.61
CA VAL A 46 14.04 7.82 -9.02
C VAL A 46 15.51 7.55 -9.34
N LEU A 47 15.74 6.51 -10.13
CA LEU A 47 17.08 6.00 -10.45
C LEU A 47 17.44 6.44 -11.87
N PRO A 48 18.51 7.21 -12.07
CA PRO A 48 18.96 7.54 -13.41
C PRO A 48 19.63 6.33 -14.06
N LEU A 49 19.30 6.06 -15.33
CA LEU A 49 19.81 4.91 -16.09
C LEU A 49 21.20 5.15 -16.70
N ARG A 50 21.48 6.40 -17.05
CA ARG A 50 22.76 6.85 -17.64
C ARG A 50 23.06 8.22 -17.07
N SER A 51 24.26 8.39 -16.52
CA SER A 51 24.67 9.65 -15.92
C SER A 51 26.16 9.84 -16.02
N GLU A 52 26.57 11.03 -16.47
CA GLU A 52 27.94 11.49 -16.34
C GLU A 52 28.17 12.06 -14.93
N LYS A 53 29.40 11.97 -14.44
CA LYS A 53 29.73 12.50 -13.11
C LYS A 53 29.48 14.01 -13.08
N THR A 54 28.60 14.43 -12.18
CA THR A 54 28.23 15.83 -11.95
C THR A 54 27.94 16.08 -10.48
N THR A 55 27.98 17.35 -10.08
CA THR A 55 27.57 17.83 -8.75
C THR A 55 26.09 18.17 -8.67
N CYS A 56 25.39 18.21 -9.81
CA CYS A 56 23.96 18.51 -9.88
C CYS A 56 23.10 17.29 -9.49
N ASP A 57 21.82 17.54 -9.20
CA ASP A 57 20.82 16.49 -9.08
C ASP A 57 20.67 15.77 -10.42
N LEU A 58 20.74 14.44 -10.38
CA LEU A 58 20.60 13.58 -11.54
C LEU A 58 19.13 13.36 -11.90
N VAL A 59 18.19 13.61 -10.99
CA VAL A 59 16.75 13.49 -11.26
C VAL A 59 16.27 14.69 -12.05
N THR A 60 15.96 14.49 -13.33
CA THR A 60 15.45 15.54 -14.22
C THR A 60 13.93 15.50 -14.41
N LEU A 61 13.24 14.57 -13.75
CA LEU A 61 11.79 14.43 -13.84
C LEU A 61 11.10 15.53 -13.04
N GLY A 62 10.13 16.21 -13.64
CA GLY A 62 9.25 17.14 -12.94
C GLY A 62 8.18 16.42 -12.10
N GLY A 63 7.72 17.07 -11.03
CA GLY A 63 6.62 16.57 -10.19
C GLY A 63 7.04 15.51 -9.16
N THR A 64 8.33 15.39 -8.87
CA THR A 64 8.87 14.53 -7.80
C THR A 64 9.88 15.31 -6.97
N GLU A 65 9.93 15.01 -5.68
CA GLU A 65 10.93 15.50 -4.74
C GLU A 65 12.10 14.52 -4.56
N ALA A 66 12.05 13.35 -5.20
CA ALA A 66 13.15 12.39 -5.16
C ALA A 66 14.38 12.97 -5.85
N LYS A 67 15.56 12.63 -5.32
CA LYS A 67 16.84 13.17 -5.77
C LYS A 67 17.88 12.09 -5.93
N ALA A 68 18.87 12.32 -6.78
CA ALA A 68 20.00 11.42 -6.91
C ALA A 68 21.30 12.20 -7.15
N PHE A 69 22.37 11.85 -6.42
CA PHE A 69 23.64 12.57 -6.49
C PHE A 69 24.83 11.63 -6.51
N PHE A 70 25.89 11.99 -7.24
CA PHE A 70 27.17 11.33 -7.08
C PHE A 70 27.78 11.63 -5.71
N THR A 71 28.25 10.58 -5.05
CA THR A 71 29.09 10.65 -3.85
C THR A 71 30.55 10.86 -4.23
N THR A 72 31.38 11.26 -3.26
CA THR A 72 32.84 11.37 -3.43
C THR A 72 33.51 10.07 -3.84
N ARG A 73 32.87 8.92 -3.58
CA ARG A 73 33.34 7.57 -3.97
C ARG A 73 32.88 7.16 -5.37
N GLY A 74 32.19 8.03 -6.11
CA GLY A 74 31.66 7.74 -7.44
C GLY A 74 30.39 6.85 -7.45
N LEU A 75 29.83 6.54 -6.28
CA LEU A 75 28.52 5.87 -6.16
C LEU A 75 27.39 6.89 -6.28
N ILE A 76 26.21 6.47 -6.74
CA ILE A 76 25.01 7.33 -6.75
C ILE A 76 24.22 7.10 -5.45
N ARG A 77 24.01 8.17 -4.67
CA ARG A 77 23.10 8.19 -3.52
C ARG A 77 21.73 8.65 -3.98
N VAL A 78 20.71 7.83 -3.77
CA VAL A 78 19.31 8.16 -4.08
C VAL A 78 18.59 8.55 -2.78
N LEU A 79 17.83 9.64 -2.84
CA LEU A 79 16.97 10.13 -1.77
C LEU A 79 15.51 9.94 -2.21
N PRO A 80 14.69 9.20 -1.46
CA PRO A 80 13.31 8.97 -1.83
C PRO A 80 12.42 10.19 -1.55
N GLU A 81 11.32 10.25 -2.27
CA GLU A 81 10.14 11.05 -1.95
C GLU A 81 9.10 10.17 -1.25
N ILE A 82 8.38 10.71 -0.26
CA ILE A 82 7.28 10.00 0.41
C ILE A 82 5.97 10.30 -0.33
N LEU A 83 5.23 9.26 -0.71
CA LEU A 83 3.98 9.38 -1.48
C LEU A 83 2.73 9.55 -0.62
N CYS A 84 2.77 9.10 0.63
CA CYS A 84 1.69 9.20 1.59
C CYS A 84 2.24 9.19 3.02
N GLU A 85 1.68 10.02 3.89
CA GLU A 85 2.08 10.10 5.30
C GLU A 85 1.55 8.91 6.12
N MET A 86 0.47 8.26 5.65
CA MET A 86 -0.05 7.03 6.25
C MET A 86 0.82 5.83 5.90
N GLY A 87 0.93 4.92 6.85
CA GLY A 87 1.57 3.64 6.60
C GLY A 87 0.76 2.79 5.65
N CYS A 88 1.42 2.23 4.64
CA CYS A 88 0.78 1.43 3.60
C CYS A 88 1.44 0.06 3.52
N GLU A 89 0.64 -1.02 3.41
CA GLU A 89 1.13 -2.36 3.10
C GLU A 89 0.24 -3.10 2.10
N THR A 90 0.76 -4.20 1.55
CA THR A 90 0.13 -5.05 0.54
C THR A 90 -0.42 -4.19 -0.61
N PRO A 91 0.44 -3.37 -1.26
CA PRO A 91 -0.04 -2.42 -2.25
C PRO A 91 -0.55 -3.14 -3.50
N ARG A 92 -1.65 -2.64 -4.05
CA ARG A 92 -2.29 -3.11 -5.27
C ARG A 92 -2.49 -1.95 -6.22
N ILE A 93 -2.39 -2.22 -7.52
CA ILE A 93 -2.67 -1.27 -8.59
C ILE A 93 -3.63 -1.92 -9.59
N ASN A 94 -4.01 -1.18 -10.63
CA ASN A 94 -4.60 -1.75 -11.84
C ASN A 94 -3.55 -2.53 -12.65
N TYR A 95 -3.12 -3.67 -12.11
CA TYR A 95 -2.05 -4.52 -12.63
C TYR A 95 -2.21 -4.87 -14.12
N PRO A 96 -3.41 -5.30 -14.59
CA PRO A 96 -3.57 -5.71 -15.99
C PRO A 96 -3.20 -4.61 -17.00
N ARG A 97 -3.36 -3.33 -16.64
CA ARG A 97 -3.12 -2.20 -17.55
C ARG A 97 -1.84 -1.44 -17.25
N PHE A 98 -1.43 -1.36 -15.98
CA PHE A 98 -0.42 -0.40 -15.50
C PHE A 98 0.83 -1.04 -14.88
N LEU A 99 0.93 -2.38 -14.79
CA LEU A 99 2.16 -3.03 -14.34
C LEU A 99 3.36 -2.61 -15.22
N GLY A 100 4.41 -2.09 -14.59
CA GLY A 100 5.63 -1.63 -15.26
C GLY A 100 5.45 -0.35 -16.09
N LYS A 101 4.30 0.33 -15.97
CA LYS A 101 4.01 1.59 -16.69
C LYS A 101 3.83 2.73 -15.69
N LYS A 102 3.86 3.96 -16.21
CA LYS A 102 3.47 5.14 -15.44
C LYS A 102 2.03 4.97 -14.97
N TYR A 103 1.81 5.10 -13.67
CA TYR A 103 0.51 4.92 -13.02
C TYR A 103 0.26 6.09 -12.05
N ARG A 104 -0.96 6.22 -11.57
CA ARG A 104 -1.39 7.29 -10.66
C ARG A 104 -1.89 6.74 -9.33
N TYR A 105 -2.59 5.62 -9.30
CA TYR A 105 -3.29 5.14 -8.10
C TYR A 105 -2.76 3.79 -7.61
N PHE A 106 -2.56 3.69 -6.30
CA PHE A 106 -2.46 2.40 -5.62
C PHE A 106 -3.43 2.32 -4.44
N TYR A 107 -3.70 1.09 -4.03
CA TYR A 107 -4.60 0.71 -2.94
C TYR A 107 -3.84 -0.15 -1.95
N SER A 108 -4.03 0.04 -0.65
CA SER A 108 -3.27 -0.69 0.37
C SER A 108 -4.10 -0.87 1.64
N ILE A 109 -3.67 -1.77 2.51
CA ILE A 109 -4.06 -1.73 3.92
C ILE A 109 -3.20 -0.70 4.66
N SER A 110 -3.70 -0.18 5.77
CA SER A 110 -2.91 0.62 6.69
C SER A 110 -1.85 -0.24 7.39
N ALA A 111 -0.63 0.29 7.49
CA ALA A 111 0.43 -0.26 8.33
C ALA A 111 0.54 0.48 9.68
N ASP A 112 -0.24 1.55 9.88
CA ASP A 112 -0.28 2.28 11.14
C ASP A 112 -1.27 1.58 12.09
N VAL A 113 -0.73 0.68 12.92
CA VAL A 113 -1.50 -0.21 13.82
C VAL A 113 -1.93 0.45 15.14
N ASP A 114 -1.48 1.68 15.39
CA ASP A 114 -1.80 2.48 16.57
C ASP A 114 -2.88 3.54 16.34
N LEU A 115 -3.48 3.56 15.14
CA LEU A 115 -4.63 4.42 14.85
C LEU A 115 -5.88 3.93 15.59
N GLU A 116 -6.85 4.83 15.77
CA GLU A 116 -8.18 4.50 16.33
C GLU A 116 -8.85 3.35 15.58
N ASN A 117 -8.67 3.30 14.25
CA ASN A 117 -9.10 2.20 13.40
C ASN A 117 -7.89 1.59 12.65
N PRO A 118 -7.19 0.61 13.23
CA PRO A 118 -6.02 -0.01 12.59
C PRO A 118 -6.41 -0.78 11.31
N GLY A 119 -7.66 -1.26 11.23
CA GLY A 119 -8.25 -1.85 10.05
C GLY A 119 -8.73 -0.81 9.04
N THR A 120 -7.79 -0.11 8.41
CA THR A 120 -8.09 0.92 7.40
C THR A 120 -7.57 0.50 6.03
N LEU A 121 -8.40 0.68 4.98
CA LEU A 121 -7.97 0.66 3.59
C LEU A 121 -7.63 2.07 3.13
N ILE A 122 -6.67 2.18 2.21
CA ILE A 122 -6.15 3.45 1.72
C ILE A 122 -6.09 3.41 0.19
N LYS A 123 -6.60 4.45 -0.47
CA LYS A 123 -6.32 4.77 -1.88
C LYS A 123 -5.41 5.98 -1.92
N VAL A 124 -4.29 5.89 -2.62
CA VAL A 124 -3.32 6.99 -2.75
C VAL A 124 -3.25 7.46 -4.20
N ASP A 125 -3.27 8.78 -4.39
CA ASP A 125 -2.95 9.45 -5.65
C ASP A 125 -1.47 9.86 -5.64
N THR A 126 -0.64 9.18 -6.41
CA THR A 126 0.82 9.37 -6.42
C THR A 126 1.26 10.67 -7.10
N TYR A 127 0.35 11.41 -7.75
CA TYR A 127 0.67 12.69 -8.38
C TYR A 127 0.39 13.85 -7.44
N THR A 128 -0.79 13.84 -6.80
CA THR A 128 -1.20 14.90 -5.88
C THR A 128 -0.79 14.64 -4.44
N LYS A 129 -0.31 13.42 -4.12
CA LYS A 129 0.04 12.94 -2.76
C LYS A 129 -1.15 12.99 -1.78
N THR A 130 -2.36 13.03 -2.32
CA THR A 130 -3.60 12.96 -1.53
C THR A 130 -4.05 11.52 -1.42
N TYR A 131 -4.81 11.21 -0.37
CA TYR A 131 -5.35 9.87 -0.15
C TYR A 131 -6.82 9.90 0.28
N LYS A 132 -7.48 8.75 0.13
CA LYS A 132 -8.80 8.46 0.68
C LYS A 132 -8.72 7.20 1.54
N THR A 133 -9.55 7.13 2.57
CA THR A 133 -9.59 5.98 3.47
C THR A 133 -10.99 5.38 3.54
N TRP A 134 -11.03 4.10 3.86
CA TRP A 134 -12.26 3.38 4.24
C TRP A 134 -11.93 2.51 5.45
N SER A 135 -12.78 2.55 6.46
CA SER A 135 -12.64 1.72 7.66
C SER A 135 -14.01 1.50 8.29
N GLU A 136 -14.13 0.41 9.05
CA GLU A 136 -15.30 0.09 9.86
C GLU A 136 -14.85 -0.26 11.29
N PRO A 137 -15.51 0.24 12.34
CA PRO A 137 -15.13 -0.04 13.72
C PRO A 137 -15.03 -1.54 14.03
N ASN A 138 -13.99 -1.93 14.76
CA ASN A 138 -13.73 -3.32 15.18
C ASN A 138 -13.59 -4.33 14.02
N THR A 139 -13.21 -3.85 12.84
CA THR A 139 -12.96 -4.69 11.67
C THR A 139 -11.51 -4.66 11.21
N PHE A 140 -11.11 -5.72 10.50
CA PHE A 140 -9.78 -5.90 9.95
C PHE A 140 -9.89 -6.32 8.48
N PRO A 141 -9.80 -5.38 7.53
CA PRO A 141 -9.81 -5.70 6.11
C PRO A 141 -8.50 -6.40 5.68
N CYS A 142 -8.62 -7.31 4.72
CA CYS A 142 -7.51 -7.92 4.01
C CYS A 142 -7.05 -7.05 2.83
N GLU A 143 -6.07 -7.53 2.06
CA GLU A 143 -5.54 -6.84 0.88
C GLU A 143 -6.65 -6.35 -0.09
N PRO A 144 -6.62 -5.08 -0.52
CA PRO A 144 -7.62 -4.51 -1.44
C PRO A 144 -7.33 -4.88 -2.90
N ILE A 145 -8.05 -5.86 -3.44
CA ILE A 145 -7.89 -6.34 -4.81
C ILE A 145 -8.62 -5.41 -5.79
N PHE A 146 -7.88 -4.71 -6.67
CA PHE A 146 -8.48 -3.95 -7.76
C PHE A 146 -8.99 -4.86 -8.88
N VAL A 147 -10.22 -4.63 -9.32
CA VAL A 147 -10.85 -5.28 -10.46
C VAL A 147 -11.32 -4.20 -11.46
N PRO A 148 -10.76 -4.15 -12.69
CA PRO A 148 -11.13 -3.14 -13.67
C PRO A 148 -12.56 -3.33 -14.16
N SER A 149 -13.24 -2.21 -14.41
CA SER A 149 -14.50 -2.23 -15.16
C SER A 149 -14.27 -2.69 -16.60
N PRO A 150 -15.12 -3.57 -17.18
CA PRO A 150 -15.07 -3.91 -18.59
C PRO A 150 -15.19 -2.64 -19.46
N GLY A 151 -14.13 -2.28 -20.18
CA GLY A 151 -14.09 -1.05 -20.99
C GLY A 151 -13.85 0.24 -20.22
N GLY A 152 -13.44 0.17 -18.94
CA GLY A 152 -13.06 1.34 -18.13
C GLY A 152 -11.98 2.19 -18.82
N LYS A 153 -12.07 3.52 -18.72
CA LYS A 153 -11.16 4.43 -19.43
C LYS A 153 -10.08 4.97 -18.51
N ALA A 154 -10.49 5.46 -17.33
CA ALA A 154 -9.59 5.91 -16.29
C ALA A 154 -8.88 4.74 -15.60
N GLU A 155 -7.75 5.04 -14.96
CA GLU A 155 -6.95 4.05 -14.25
C GLU A 155 -7.70 3.41 -13.07
N ASP A 156 -8.53 4.20 -12.39
CA ASP A 156 -9.35 3.81 -11.24
C ASP A 156 -10.82 3.52 -11.60
N ASP A 157 -11.13 3.30 -12.89
CA ASP A 157 -12.46 2.84 -13.32
C ASP A 157 -12.60 1.34 -13.04
N GLY A 158 -13.15 1.00 -11.88
CA GLY A 158 -13.30 -0.37 -11.41
C GLY A 158 -13.78 -0.42 -9.97
N VAL A 159 -13.57 -1.57 -9.33
CA VAL A 159 -13.94 -1.81 -7.94
C VAL A 159 -12.76 -2.34 -7.15
N ILE A 160 -12.82 -2.17 -5.83
CA ILE A 160 -11.92 -2.81 -4.87
C ILE A 160 -12.69 -3.90 -4.14
N LEU A 161 -12.13 -5.10 -4.12
CA LEU A 161 -12.62 -6.22 -3.33
C LEU A 161 -11.73 -6.40 -2.10
N THR A 162 -12.33 -6.50 -0.93
CA THR A 162 -11.61 -6.89 0.30
C THR A 162 -12.47 -7.84 1.12
N SER A 163 -11.85 -8.84 1.74
CA SER A 163 -12.50 -9.58 2.82
C SER A 163 -12.30 -8.85 4.14
N VAL A 164 -13.34 -8.74 4.95
CA VAL A 164 -13.34 -8.06 6.24
C VAL A 164 -13.61 -9.06 7.35
N LEU A 165 -12.82 -8.99 8.41
CA LEU A 165 -12.90 -9.84 9.60
C LEU A 165 -13.24 -9.02 10.84
N TRP A 166 -13.85 -9.66 11.85
CA TRP A 166 -14.16 -9.04 13.14
C TRP A 166 -13.31 -9.63 14.25
N GLY A 167 -12.72 -8.77 15.08
CA GLY A 167 -11.99 -9.23 16.28
C GLY A 167 -12.91 -9.89 17.32
N SER A 168 -14.21 -9.59 17.28
CA SER A 168 -15.22 -10.13 18.19
C SER A 168 -15.82 -11.48 17.75
N ASP A 169 -15.63 -11.89 16.49
CA ASP A 169 -16.16 -13.14 15.96
C ASP A 169 -15.24 -13.67 14.85
N GLU A 170 -14.37 -14.61 15.22
CA GLU A 170 -13.37 -15.21 14.33
C GLU A 170 -13.97 -16.02 13.16
N ARG A 171 -15.28 -16.26 13.14
CA ARG A 171 -15.99 -16.95 12.05
C ARG A 171 -16.78 -15.99 11.16
N LYS A 172 -16.95 -14.73 11.57
CA LYS A 172 -17.67 -13.74 10.77
C LYS A 172 -16.74 -13.16 9.70
N VAL A 173 -17.21 -13.21 8.46
CA VAL A 173 -16.51 -12.68 7.30
C VAL A 173 -17.48 -11.87 6.46
N ALA A 174 -16.98 -10.80 5.85
CA ALA A 174 -17.67 -10.13 4.77
C ALA A 174 -16.76 -10.00 3.55
N LEU A 175 -17.35 -10.03 2.36
CA LEU A 175 -16.73 -9.49 1.16
C LEU A 175 -17.34 -8.11 0.94
N VAL A 176 -16.49 -7.09 1.01
CA VAL A 176 -16.86 -5.69 0.79
C VAL A 176 -16.36 -5.27 -0.59
N ILE A 177 -17.21 -4.54 -1.31
CA ILE A 177 -16.93 -3.96 -2.62
C ILE A 177 -16.98 -2.45 -2.51
N LEU A 178 -15.87 -1.80 -2.82
CA LEU A 178 -15.79 -0.34 -2.90
C LEU A 178 -15.72 0.09 -4.37
N ASP A 179 -16.35 1.22 -4.70
CA ASP A 179 -16.04 1.91 -5.95
C ASP A 179 -14.60 2.44 -5.89
N ALA A 180 -13.77 2.09 -6.88
CA ALA A 180 -12.34 2.38 -6.82
C ALA A 180 -12.02 3.87 -7.02
N LYS A 181 -12.96 4.68 -7.52
CA LYS A 181 -12.80 6.12 -7.79
C LYS A 181 -13.18 6.96 -6.56
N SER A 182 -14.41 6.81 -6.08
CA SER A 182 -14.94 7.47 -4.89
C SER A 182 -14.29 6.92 -3.62
N PHE A 183 -13.91 5.65 -3.62
CA PHE A 183 -13.45 4.86 -2.46
C PHE A 183 -14.55 4.67 -1.39
N THR A 184 -15.80 4.60 -1.84
CA THR A 184 -16.98 4.36 -0.99
C THR A 184 -17.52 2.96 -1.19
N GLU A 185 -18.07 2.37 -0.13
CA GLU A 185 -18.74 1.05 -0.21
C GLU A 185 -19.96 1.12 -1.14
N ILE A 186 -20.07 0.14 -2.04
CA ILE A 186 -21.18 -0.01 -2.99
C ILE A 186 -21.93 -1.33 -2.83
N ALA A 187 -21.30 -2.35 -2.24
CA ALA A 187 -21.94 -3.62 -1.94
C ALA A 187 -21.18 -4.39 -0.86
N ARG A 188 -21.90 -5.29 -0.19
CA ARG A 188 -21.38 -6.18 0.84
C ARG A 188 -22.13 -7.50 0.82
N THR A 189 -21.42 -8.59 1.07
CA THR A 189 -22.03 -9.87 1.48
C THR A 189 -21.37 -10.34 2.75
N GLU A 190 -22.17 -10.66 3.77
CA GLU A 190 -21.69 -11.22 5.04
C GLU A 190 -22.03 -12.70 5.13
N PHE A 191 -21.14 -13.49 5.72
CA PHE A 191 -21.37 -14.90 5.99
C PHE A 191 -20.58 -15.35 7.22
N ARG A 192 -20.98 -16.50 7.76
CA ARG A 192 -20.24 -17.20 8.82
C ARG A 192 -19.60 -18.46 8.27
N ALA A 193 -18.30 -18.59 8.46
CA ALA A 193 -17.56 -19.80 8.15
C ALA A 193 -17.79 -20.89 9.20
N PRO A 194 -17.65 -22.18 8.84
CA PRO A 194 -17.77 -23.27 9.81
C PRO A 194 -16.65 -23.27 10.87
N THR A 195 -15.49 -22.71 10.53
CA THR A 195 -14.29 -22.62 11.36
C THR A 195 -13.71 -21.20 11.36
N PRO A 196 -12.79 -20.86 12.28
CA PRO A 196 -12.15 -19.55 12.30
C PRO A 196 -11.46 -19.22 10.97
N VAL A 197 -11.54 -17.95 10.56
CA VAL A 197 -10.97 -17.45 9.30
C VAL A 197 -9.80 -16.51 9.61
N PRO A 198 -8.55 -16.91 9.32
CA PRO A 198 -7.40 -16.05 9.54
C PRO A 198 -7.35 -14.91 8.51
N LYS A 199 -6.72 -13.79 8.91
CA LYS A 199 -6.46 -12.66 8.00
C LYS A 199 -5.56 -13.12 6.84
N CYS A 200 -6.04 -12.96 5.62
CA CYS A 200 -5.26 -13.24 4.42
C CYS A 200 -4.24 -12.11 4.14
N LEU A 201 -3.09 -12.50 3.57
CA LEU A 201 -2.07 -11.55 3.10
C LEU A 201 -2.31 -11.17 1.64
N HIS A 202 -2.40 -12.15 0.74
CA HIS A 202 -2.52 -11.92 -0.69
C HIS A 202 -3.66 -12.72 -1.31
N GLY A 203 -4.15 -12.24 -2.46
CA GLY A 203 -5.12 -12.95 -3.28
C GLY A 203 -5.14 -12.49 -4.73
N CYS A 204 -5.99 -13.11 -5.55
CA CYS A 204 -6.22 -12.69 -6.93
C CYS A 204 -7.71 -12.81 -7.30
N PHE A 205 -8.13 -11.98 -8.25
CA PHE A 205 -9.41 -12.10 -8.92
C PHE A 205 -9.18 -12.74 -10.28
N ILE A 206 -9.97 -13.76 -10.61
CA ILE A 206 -9.94 -14.45 -11.89
C ILE A 206 -11.28 -14.18 -12.56
N SER A 207 -11.27 -13.53 -13.73
CA SER A 207 -12.47 -13.33 -14.52
C SER A 207 -12.95 -14.66 -15.11
N ALA A 208 -14.27 -14.84 -15.18
CA ALA A 208 -14.90 -15.95 -15.89
C ALA A 208 -14.76 -15.82 -17.41
#